data_AF-A0A5K7ZT44-F1
#
_entry.id   AF-A0A5K7ZT44-F1
#
_cell.length_a   1.000
_cell.length_b   1.000
_cell.length_c   1.000
_cell.angle_alpha   90.00
_cell.angle_beta   90.00
_cell.angle_gamma   90.00
#
_symmetry.space_group_name_H-M   'P 1'
#
loop_
_entity.id
_entity.type
_entity.pdbx_description
1 polymer ?
#
loop_
_entity_poly.entity_id
_entity_poly.type
_entity_poly.pdbx_seq_one_letter_code
_entity_poly.pdbx_strand_id
1 'polypeptide(L)' 'MSKYRFTDDNSHEVAIRLLEEAKVITIPGGAFGLGGEGHLRLSFGYEEKVIDEAFDRIERWLR' A
#
# COMPACT_ATOMS: atom_id res chain seq x y z
N MET A 1 0.45 17.59 3.24
CA MET A 1 0.84 16.98 1.95
C MET A 1 1.83 15.87 2.25
N SER A 2 1.67 14.69 1.65
CA SER A 2 2.64 13.60 1.73
C SER A 2 3.96 14.07 1.10
N LYS A 3 5.04 14.01 1.87
CA LYS A 3 6.36 14.48 1.44
C LYS A 3 6.98 13.62 0.33
N TYR A 4 6.46 12.40 0.17
CA TYR A 4 6.92 11.41 -0.80
C TYR A 4 5.69 10.79 -1.47
N ARG A 5 5.55 11.01 -2.77
CA ARG A 5 4.48 10.46 -3.62
C ARG A 5 5.15 9.82 -4.83
N PHE A 6 4.80 8.57 -5.12
CA PHE A 6 5.38 7.81 -6.25
C PHE A 6 4.43 7.68 -7.44
N THR A 7 3.14 7.99 -7.25
CA THR A 7 2.09 7.94 -8.28
C THR A 7 0.99 8.95 -7.99
N ASP A 8 0.31 9.42 -9.05
CA ASP A 8 -0.88 10.27 -8.94
C ASP A 8 -2.21 9.49 -8.85
N ASP A 9 -2.15 8.16 -9.02
CA ASP A 9 -3.30 7.26 -8.89
C ASP A 9 -3.99 7.40 -7.52
N ASN A 10 -5.29 7.10 -7.47
CA ASN A 10 -6.03 7.13 -6.21
C ASN A 10 -5.69 5.91 -5.32
N SER A 11 -5.93 6.04 -4.03
CA SER A 11 -5.59 5.02 -3.03
C SER A 11 -6.23 3.65 -3.30
N HIS A 12 -7.40 3.61 -3.93
CA HIS A 12 -8.09 2.36 -4.29
C HIS A 12 -7.40 1.65 -5.46
N GLU A 13 -7.06 2.37 -6.51
CA GLU A 13 -6.32 1.83 -7.66
C GLU A 13 -4.96 1.28 -7.22
N VAL A 14 -4.21 2.02 -6.40
CA VAL A 14 -2.92 1.55 -5.87
C VAL A 14 -3.09 0.29 -5.03
N ALA A 15 -4.12 0.22 -4.17
CA ALA A 15 -4.37 -0.97 -3.35
C ALA A 15 -4.67 -2.21 -4.20
N ILE A 16 -5.44 -2.08 -5.28
CA ILE A 16 -5.74 -3.18 -6.20
C ILE A 16 -4.49 -3.62 -6.98
N ARG A 17 -3.73 -2.66 -7.52
CA ARG A 17 -2.48 -2.98 -8.24
C ARG A 17 -1.47 -3.70 -7.34
N LEU A 18 -1.32 -3.25 -6.09
CA LEU A 18 -0.43 -3.92 -5.15
C LEU A 18 -0.90 -5.34 -4.80
N LEU A 19 -2.21 -5.56 -4.70
CA LEU A 19 -2.79 -6.90 -4.51
C LEU A 19 -2.53 -7.81 -5.72
N GLU A 20 -2.75 -7.31 -6.93
CA GLU A 20 -2.68 -8.11 -8.16
C GLU A 20 -1.23 -8.34 -8.63
N GLU A 21 -0.41 -7.29 -8.62
CA GLU A 21 0.94 -7.28 -9.17
C GLU A 21 1.97 -7.73 -8.12
N ALA A 22 1.90 -7.18 -6.90
CA ALA A 22 2.87 -7.47 -5.84
C ALA A 22 2.42 -8.57 -4.87
N LYS A 23 1.17 -9.02 -4.93
CA LYS A 23 0.58 -10.00 -3.99
C LYS A 23 0.65 -9.52 -2.54
N VAL A 24 0.38 -8.23 -2.31
CA VAL A 24 0.28 -7.62 -0.98
C VAL A 24 -1.04 -6.88 -0.84
N ILE A 25 -1.87 -7.32 0.12
CA ILE A 25 -3.14 -6.66 0.45
C ILE A 25 -2.91 -5.47 1.37
N THR A 26 -3.54 -4.34 1.05
CA THR A 26 -3.55 -3.13 1.88
C THR A 26 -4.95 -2.54 1.91
N ILE A 27 -5.20 -1.58 2.80
CA ILE A 27 -6.48 -0.90 2.87
C ILE A 27 -6.32 0.50 2.24
N PRO A 28 -7.15 0.85 1.25
CA PRO A 28 -7.08 2.15 0.60
C PRO A 28 -7.45 3.25 1.59
N GLY A 29 -6.60 4.27 1.70
CA GLY A 29 -6.79 5.36 2.65
C GLY A 29 -8.07 6.17 2.39
N GLY A 30 -8.52 6.27 1.13
CA GLY A 30 -9.78 6.92 0.76
C GLY A 30 -11.02 6.34 1.45
N ALA A 31 -10.96 5.07 1.90
CA ALA A 31 -12.03 4.46 2.71
C ALA A 31 -12.21 5.13 4.09
N PHE A 32 -11.23 5.92 4.56
CA PHE A 32 -11.29 6.69 5.80
C PHE A 32 -11.67 8.16 5.59
N GLY A 33 -12.11 8.53 4.37
CA GLY A 33 -12.52 9.89 4.00
C GLY A 33 -11.40 10.71 3.33
N LEU A 34 -11.69 11.98 3.06
CA LEU A 34 -10.84 12.86 2.23
C LEU A 34 -9.38 12.98 2.73
N GLY A 35 -9.17 12.93 4.05
CA GLY A 35 -7.83 13.03 4.64
C GLY A 35 -6.96 11.77 4.44
N GLY A 36 -7.56 10.64 4.08
CA GLY A 36 -6.85 9.39 3.82
C GLY A 36 -6.48 9.18 2.36
N GLU A 37 -7.01 10.00 1.44
CA GLU A 37 -6.69 9.87 0.02
C GLU A 37 -5.18 10.04 -0.24
N GLY A 38 -4.64 9.28 -1.19
CA GLY A 38 -3.20 9.20 -1.44
C GLY A 38 -2.38 8.45 -0.39
N HIS A 39 -3.02 7.73 0.55
CA HIS A 39 -2.35 6.89 1.55
C HIS A 39 -2.88 5.45 1.52
N LEU A 40 -2.11 4.52 2.08
CA LEU A 40 -2.51 3.13 2.33
C LEU A 40 -2.34 2.81 3.81
N ARG A 41 -3.20 1.96 4.36
CA ARG A 41 -3.05 1.42 5.72
C ARG A 41 -2.51 0.00 5.68
N LEU A 42 -1.42 -0.22 6.42
CA LEU A 42 -0.78 -1.51 6.61
C LEU A 42 -1.20 -2.14 7.95
N SER A 43 -1.29 -3.47 7.98
CA SER A 43 -1.53 -4.25 9.20
C SER A 43 -0.26 -5.00 9.59
N PHE A 44 0.21 -4.80 10.83
CA PHE A 44 1.37 -5.49 11.38
C PHE A 44 0.97 -6.63 12.33
N GLY A 45 -0.29 -7.08 12.26
CA GLY A 45 -0.84 -8.12 13.14
C GLY A 45 -0.51 -9.56 12.73
N TYR A 46 0.68 -9.80 12.17
CA TYR A 46 1.13 -11.11 11.69
C TYR A 46 2.58 -11.38 12.11
N GLU A 47 3.08 -12.59 11.86
CA GLU A 47 4.49 -12.93 12.08
C GLU A 47 5.43 -12.00 11.29
N GLU A 48 6.53 -11.58 11.94
CA GLU A 48 7.55 -10.66 11.39
C GLU A 48 8.04 -11.08 10.01
N LYS A 49 8.33 -12.39 9.83
CA LYS A 49 8.78 -12.96 8.55
C LYS A 49 7.84 -12.68 7.37
N VAL A 50 6.53 -12.57 7.62
CA VAL A 50 5.53 -12.30 6.57
C VAL A 50 5.43 -10.81 6.29
N ILE A 51 5.63 -9.98 7.32
CA ILE A 51 5.71 -8.54 7.18
C ILE A 51 6.93 -8.19 6.33
N ASP A 52 8.09 -8.79 6.60
CA ASP A 52 9.32 -8.58 5.83
C ASP A 52 9.13 -8.97 4.35
N GLU A 53 8.60 -10.16 4.08
CA GLU A 53 8.30 -10.62 2.72
C GLU A 53 7.31 -9.68 1.99
N ALA A 54 6.35 -9.10 2.69
CA ALA A 54 5.44 -8.11 2.11
C ALA A 54 6.17 -6.81 1.72
N PHE A 55 7.10 -6.33 2.55
CA PHE A 55 7.92 -5.17 2.20
C PHE A 55 8.88 -5.46 1.05
N ASP A 56 9.49 -6.64 0.99
CA ASP A 56 10.36 -7.06 -0.14
C ASP A 56 9.58 -7.12 -1.47
N ARG A 57 8.30 -7.51 -1.43
CA ARG A 57 7.41 -7.45 -2.60
C ARG A 57 7.09 -6.02 -3.00
N ILE A 58 6.78 -5.15 -2.04
CA ILE A 58 6.53 -3.73 -2.29
C ILE A 58 7.77 -3.07 -2.89
N GLU A 59 8.96 -3.33 -2.35
CA GLU A 59 10.21 -2.77 -2.88
C GLU A 59 10.45 -3.21 -4.33
N ARG A 60 10.30 -4.51 -4.63
CA ARG A 60 10.44 -5.02 -6.00
C ARG A 60 9.42 -4.43 -6.97
N TRP A 61 8.21 -4.16 -6.51
CA TRP A 61 7.13 -3.59 -7.32
C TRP A 61 7.32 -2.09 -7.61
N LEU A 62 7.96 -1.34 -6.70
CA LEU A 62 8.23 0.09 -6.85
C LEU A 62 9.46 0.42 -7.71
N ARG A 63 10.33 -0.56 -7.98
CA ARG A 63 11.49 -0.41 -8.86
C ARG A 63 11.09 -0.44 -10.33
#